data_AF-A0A8S0JEJ5-F1
#
_entry.id   AF-A0A8S0JEJ5-F1
#
_cell.length_a   1.000
_cell.length_b   1.000
_cell.length_c   1.000
_cell.angle_alpha   90.00
_cell.angle_beta   90.00
_cell.angle_gamma   90.00
#
_symmetry.space_group_name_H-M   'P 1'
#
loop_
_entity.id
_entity.type
_entity.pdbx_description
1 polymer ?
#
loop_
_entity_poly.entity_id
_entity_poly.type
_entity_poly.pdbx_seq_one_letter_code
_entity_poly.pdbx_strand_id
1 'polypeptide(L)'
;MKLALLASLVASAAAFAPSKVAQTSTALKAFENELGAQPPLGFFDPLGLVADGNEAKFDRLRYVELKHGRISMLAVVGYLIEKAGIRLPGNISYDGTSFADIPDGFDALSAIPSAGFLQIFAFIGFLEIFVMQDVQGTGEFVGDFRNGFIDFGWDSFDEETKLKKRAIELNQGRAAMMGILALMVHEKLGVSLIPEL
;
A
#
# COMPACT_ATOMS: atom_id res chain seq x y z
N MET A 1 71.42 5.17 -11.44
CA MET A 1 70.76 4.30 -12.44
C MET A 1 69.78 3.28 -11.84
N LYS A 2 69.91 2.84 -10.57
CA LYS A 2 68.98 1.87 -9.96
C LYS A 2 67.60 2.42 -9.54
N LEU A 3 67.47 3.74 -9.34
CA LEU A 3 66.20 4.38 -8.94
C LEU A 3 65.21 4.59 -10.09
N ALA A 4 65.70 4.72 -11.34
CA ALA A 4 64.84 4.96 -12.50
C ALA A 4 64.06 3.71 -12.95
N LEU A 5 64.62 2.51 -12.70
CA LEU A 5 63.98 1.22 -12.99
C LEU A 5 62.84 0.88 -12.02
N LEU A 6 62.89 1.39 -10.78
CA LEU A 6 61.81 1.19 -9.81
C LEU A 6 60.58 2.05 -10.14
N ALA A 7 60.80 3.27 -10.64
CA ALA A 7 59.73 4.21 -10.98
C ALA A 7 58.89 3.76 -12.19
N SER A 8 59.50 3.09 -13.18
CA SER A 8 58.78 2.58 -14.35
C SER A 8 57.90 1.36 -14.03
N LEU A 9 58.29 0.53 -13.05
CA LEU A 9 57.50 -0.62 -12.61
C LEU A 9 56.24 -0.21 -11.82
N VAL A 10 56.33 0.86 -11.01
CA VAL A 10 55.18 1.38 -10.26
C VAL A 10 54.19 2.09 -11.18
N ALA A 11 54.68 2.79 -12.21
CA ALA A 11 53.82 3.42 -13.22
C ALA A 11 53.01 2.41 -14.03
N SER A 12 53.56 1.21 -14.29
CA SER A 12 52.85 0.17 -15.04
C SER A 12 51.73 -0.51 -14.25
N ALA A 13 51.72 -0.44 -12.91
CA ALA A 13 50.67 -1.04 -12.08
C ALA A 13 49.43 -0.15 -11.95
N ALA A 14 49.59 1.18 -11.97
CA ALA A 14 48.47 2.13 -11.89
C ALA A 14 47.68 2.22 -13.21
N ALA A 15 48.31 1.94 -14.35
CA ALA A 15 47.68 2.00 -15.67
C ALA A 15 46.69 0.84 -15.96
N PHE A 16 46.75 -0.24 -15.17
CA PHE A 16 45.84 -1.39 -15.27
C PHE A 16 44.88 -1.52 -14.08
N ALA A 17 44.81 -0.52 -13.21
CA ALA A 17 43.77 -0.49 -12.19
C ALA A 17 42.41 -0.33 -12.89
N PRO A 18 41.41 -1.20 -12.63
CA PRO A 18 40.09 -1.05 -13.21
C PRO A 18 39.55 0.31 -12.78
N SER A 19 39.34 1.20 -13.75
CA SER A 19 38.60 2.43 -13.53
C SER A 19 37.28 2.05 -12.86
N LYS A 20 37.02 2.58 -11.66
CA LYS A 20 35.68 2.49 -11.08
C LYS A 20 34.78 3.27 -12.02
N VAL A 21 34.17 2.56 -12.96
CA VAL A 21 33.11 3.09 -13.81
C VAL A 21 32.09 3.65 -12.84
N ALA A 22 32.01 4.99 -12.77
CA ALA A 22 30.95 5.65 -12.03
C ALA A 22 29.66 5.06 -12.57
N GLN A 23 28.91 4.36 -11.70
CA GLN A 23 27.64 3.80 -12.11
C GLN A 23 26.77 4.97 -12.53
N THR A 24 26.56 5.11 -13.83
CA THR A 24 25.56 6.02 -14.36
C THR A 24 24.24 5.49 -13.81
N SER A 25 23.62 6.20 -12.88
CA SER A 25 22.27 5.87 -12.41
C SER A 25 21.36 6.06 -13.60
N THR A 26 21.08 4.97 -14.32
CA THR A 26 19.90 4.93 -15.18
C THR A 26 18.72 5.29 -14.27
N ALA A 27 17.79 6.13 -14.75
CA ALA A 27 16.64 6.57 -13.96
C ALA A 27 15.85 5.40 -13.33
N LEU A 28 15.96 4.20 -13.90
CA LEU A 28 15.49 2.93 -13.34
C LEU A 28 16.09 2.57 -11.97
N LYS A 29 17.38 2.85 -11.73
CA LYS A 29 18.05 2.56 -10.44
C LYS A 29 17.62 3.47 -9.29
N ALA A 30 16.90 4.56 -9.57
CA ALA A 30 16.54 5.54 -8.55
C ALA A 30 15.58 4.95 -7.50
N PHE A 31 14.70 4.02 -7.90
CA PHE A 31 13.64 3.49 -7.04
C PHE A 31 13.76 1.97 -6.75
N GLU A 32 14.86 1.33 -7.15
CA GLU A 32 15.06 -0.12 -6.95
C GLU A 32 15.18 -0.53 -5.49
N ASN A 33 15.64 0.38 -4.62
CA ASN A 33 15.78 0.14 -3.17
C ASN A 33 14.63 0.71 -2.35
N GLU A 34 13.59 1.23 -2.99
CA GLU A 34 12.45 1.82 -2.30
C GLU A 34 11.54 0.77 -1.68
N LEU A 35 10.80 1.20 -0.66
CA LEU A 35 9.83 0.38 0.06
C LEU A 35 8.94 -0.38 -0.93
N GLY A 36 8.74 -1.69 -0.78
CA GLY A 36 7.83 -2.47 -1.64
C GLY A 36 8.48 -3.14 -2.84
N ALA A 37 9.73 -2.82 -3.19
CA ALA A 37 10.53 -3.67 -4.06
C ALA A 37 11.02 -4.87 -3.23
N GLN A 38 10.40 -6.03 -3.41
CA GLN A 38 10.75 -7.24 -2.66
C GLN A 38 10.89 -8.46 -3.57
N PRO A 39 11.72 -9.45 -3.21
CA PRO A 39 11.72 -10.75 -3.86
C PRO A 39 10.31 -11.37 -3.82
N PRO A 40 9.86 -12.09 -4.87
CA PRO A 40 10.62 -12.59 -6.02
C PRO A 40 10.77 -11.61 -7.20
N LEU A 41 9.98 -10.54 -7.26
CA LEU A 41 9.92 -9.65 -8.43
C LEU A 41 10.92 -8.48 -8.36
N GLY A 42 11.31 -8.04 -7.15
CA GLY A 42 12.16 -6.87 -6.97
C GLY A 42 11.45 -5.60 -7.43
N PHE A 43 12.15 -4.76 -8.20
CA PHE A 43 11.57 -3.56 -8.81
C PHE A 43 10.67 -3.94 -10.00
N PHE A 44 9.38 -3.67 -9.87
CA PHE A 44 8.37 -4.04 -10.86
C PHE A 44 7.71 -2.80 -11.47
N ASP A 45 8.21 -2.34 -12.61
CA ASP A 45 7.60 -1.29 -13.44
C ASP A 45 7.64 -1.68 -14.93
N PRO A 46 6.74 -2.57 -15.38
CA PRO A 46 6.71 -3.02 -16.78
C PRO A 46 6.24 -1.93 -17.76
N LEU A 47 5.55 -0.90 -17.27
CA LEU A 47 4.98 0.18 -18.09
C LEU A 47 5.83 1.45 -18.08
N GLY A 48 6.94 1.49 -17.34
CA GLY A 48 7.81 2.65 -17.23
C GLY A 48 7.13 3.85 -16.58
N LEU A 49 6.19 3.63 -15.65
CA LEU A 49 5.43 4.68 -14.97
C LEU A 49 6.33 5.64 -14.18
N VAL A 50 7.49 5.18 -13.70
CA VAL A 50 8.45 6.00 -12.93
C VAL A 50 9.81 6.12 -13.63
N ALA A 51 9.88 5.74 -14.91
CA ALA A 51 11.11 5.80 -15.70
C ALA A 51 11.62 7.23 -15.94
N ASP A 52 10.75 8.24 -15.78
CA ASP A 52 11.07 9.66 -15.85
C ASP A 52 11.83 10.17 -14.60
N GLY A 53 11.95 9.37 -13.54
CA GLY A 53 12.70 9.74 -12.32
C GLY A 53 12.03 10.84 -11.49
N ASN A 54 10.76 11.14 -11.75
CA ASN A 54 10.04 12.21 -11.05
C ASN A 54 9.59 11.74 -9.65
N GLU A 55 10.27 12.21 -8.62
CA GLU A 55 10.00 11.88 -7.21
C GLU A 55 8.57 12.24 -6.78
N ALA A 56 8.08 13.44 -7.13
CA ALA A 56 6.71 13.87 -6.78
C ALA A 56 5.64 12.95 -7.41
N LYS A 57 5.92 12.40 -8.59
CA LYS A 57 5.06 11.41 -9.24
C LYS A 57 5.11 10.07 -8.50
N PHE A 58 6.30 9.63 -8.10
CA PHE A 58 6.49 8.42 -7.30
C PHE A 58 5.75 8.51 -5.96
N ASP A 59 5.91 9.60 -5.22
CA ASP A 59 5.23 9.83 -3.93
C ASP A 59 3.71 9.80 -4.08
N ARG A 60 3.19 10.46 -5.13
CA ARG A 60 1.76 10.40 -5.43
C ARG A 60 1.30 8.99 -5.77
N LEU A 61 2.05 8.24 -6.57
CA LEU A 61 1.71 6.85 -6.90
C LEU A 61 1.75 5.96 -5.65
N ARG A 62 2.73 6.16 -4.76
CA ARG A 62 2.82 5.47 -3.49
C ARG A 62 1.61 5.76 -2.59
N TYR A 63 1.22 7.03 -2.49
CA TYR A 63 0.05 7.45 -1.75
C TYR A 63 -1.22 6.77 -2.26
N VAL A 64 -1.40 6.79 -3.59
CA VAL A 64 -2.54 6.16 -4.26
C VAL A 64 -2.56 4.65 -4.00
N GLU A 65 -1.42 3.97 -4.14
CA GLU A 65 -1.29 2.54 -3.88
C GLU A 65 -1.65 2.19 -2.44
N LEU A 66 -1.14 2.94 -1.46
CA LEU A 66 -1.40 2.71 -0.05
C LEU A 66 -2.89 2.91 0.28
N LYS A 67 -3.52 3.96 -0.25
CA LYS A 67 -4.95 4.24 -0.02
C LYS A 67 -5.84 3.12 -0.58
N HIS A 68 -5.59 2.69 -1.82
CA HIS A 68 -6.33 1.56 -2.40
C HIS A 68 -6.09 0.26 -1.63
N GLY A 69 -4.85 0.05 -1.15
CA GLY A 69 -4.48 -1.13 -0.38
C GLY A 69 -5.23 -1.19 0.95
N ARG A 70 -5.26 -0.08 1.69
CA ARG A 70 -5.99 0.04 2.96
C ARG A 70 -7.49 -0.18 2.80
N ILE A 71 -8.11 0.44 1.77
CA ILE A 71 -9.52 0.21 1.46
C ILE A 71 -9.78 -1.27 1.15
N SER A 72 -8.92 -1.88 0.34
CA SER A 72 -9.05 -3.29 -0.05
C SER A 72 -8.88 -4.24 1.14
N MET A 73 -7.93 -3.97 2.05
CA MET A 73 -7.74 -4.76 3.26
C MET A 73 -8.99 -4.76 4.14
N LEU A 74 -9.58 -3.59 4.38
CA LEU A 74 -10.83 -3.47 5.14
C LEU A 74 -11.99 -4.16 4.42
N ALA A 75 -12.07 -4.02 3.09
CA ALA A 75 -13.12 -4.64 2.29
C ALA A 75 -13.05 -6.19 2.33
N VAL A 76 -11.86 -6.78 2.20
CA VAL A 76 -11.71 -8.25 2.28
C VAL A 76 -12.10 -8.76 3.67
N VAL A 77 -11.61 -8.14 4.73
CA VAL A 77 -11.94 -8.56 6.10
C VAL A 77 -13.44 -8.39 6.37
N GLY A 78 -14.03 -7.25 5.95
CA GLY A 78 -15.46 -7.01 6.05
C GLY A 78 -16.28 -8.06 5.31
N TYR A 79 -15.97 -8.31 4.04
CA TYR A 79 -16.67 -9.30 3.23
C TYR A 79 -16.61 -10.71 3.83
N LEU A 80 -15.45 -11.14 4.34
CA LEU A 80 -15.30 -12.47 4.95
C LEU A 80 -16.08 -12.60 6.26
N ILE A 81 -16.06 -11.57 7.12
CA ILE A 81 -16.85 -11.54 8.36
C ILE A 81 -18.35 -11.54 8.03
N GLU A 82 -18.75 -10.78 7.01
CA GLU A 82 -20.12 -10.71 6.55
C GLU A 82 -20.58 -12.06 5.98
N LYS A 83 -19.74 -12.73 5.18
CA LYS A 83 -20.04 -14.05 4.64
C LYS A 83 -20.11 -15.13 5.72
N ALA A 84 -19.33 -14.99 6.79
CA ALA A 84 -19.36 -15.89 7.95
C ALA A 84 -20.63 -15.74 8.82
N GLY A 85 -21.55 -14.84 8.47
CA GLY A 85 -22.81 -14.64 9.20
C GLY A 85 -22.65 -13.89 10.54
N ILE A 86 -21.49 -13.31 10.80
CA ILE A 86 -21.28 -12.49 12.00
C ILE A 86 -21.97 -11.14 11.76
N ARG A 87 -23.01 -10.86 12.54
CA ARG A 87 -23.82 -9.64 12.45
C ARG A 87 -23.88 -8.93 13.79
N LEU A 88 -24.03 -7.61 13.74
CA LEU A 88 -24.25 -6.83 14.96
C LEU A 88 -25.64 -7.13 15.52
N PRO A 89 -25.80 -7.25 16.86
CA PRO A 89 -27.11 -7.40 17.45
C PRO A 89 -27.89 -6.07 17.37
N GLY A 90 -29.16 -6.14 16.98
CA GLY A 90 -30.07 -4.99 16.97
C GLY A 90 -30.63 -4.64 15.59
N ASN A 91 -31.17 -3.43 15.50
CA ASN A 91 -31.82 -2.92 14.29
C ASN A 91 -30.98 -1.82 13.65
N ILE A 92 -30.83 -1.88 12.32
CA ILE A 92 -30.16 -0.85 11.54
C ILE A 92 -31.01 0.42 11.40
N SER A 93 -32.34 0.29 11.51
CA SER A 93 -33.27 1.42 11.42
C SER A 93 -34.32 1.38 12.50
N TYR A 94 -34.87 2.56 12.81
CA TYR A 94 -36.00 2.71 13.72
C TYR A 94 -37.27 2.00 13.22
N ASP A 95 -37.32 1.68 11.92
CA ASP A 95 -38.40 0.94 11.27
C ASP A 95 -38.40 -0.57 11.57
N GLY A 96 -37.39 -1.06 12.31
CA GLY A 96 -37.34 -2.44 12.79
C GLY A 96 -36.54 -3.42 11.93
N THR A 97 -35.87 -2.96 10.87
CA THR A 97 -34.97 -3.80 10.07
C THR A 97 -33.77 -4.25 10.91
N SER A 98 -33.55 -5.57 11.04
CA SER A 98 -32.42 -6.09 11.79
C SER A 98 -31.16 -6.13 10.94
N PHE A 99 -29.98 -6.05 11.57
CA PHE A 99 -28.72 -6.33 10.88
C PHE A 99 -28.64 -7.77 10.35
N ALA A 100 -29.40 -8.70 10.93
CA ALA A 100 -29.48 -10.08 10.47
C ALA A 100 -30.23 -10.22 9.12
N ASP A 101 -31.10 -9.27 8.79
CA ASP A 101 -31.92 -9.31 7.57
C ASP A 101 -31.18 -8.74 6.34
N ILE A 102 -29.96 -8.21 6.54
CA ILE A 102 -29.16 -7.62 5.47
C ILE A 102 -28.41 -8.74 4.75
N PRO A 103 -28.65 -8.94 3.43
CA PRO A 103 -27.92 -9.92 2.63
C PRO A 103 -26.45 -9.52 2.53
N ASP A 104 -25.60 -10.48 2.19
CA ASP A 104 -24.18 -10.27 1.93
C ASP A 104 -23.92 -9.82 0.49
N GLY A 105 -22.69 -9.37 0.22
CA GLY A 105 -22.24 -8.99 -1.12
C GLY A 105 -22.87 -7.70 -1.66
N PHE A 106 -23.02 -7.62 -2.98
CA PHE A 106 -23.59 -6.47 -3.66
C PHE A 106 -25.07 -6.25 -3.34
N ASP A 107 -25.79 -7.29 -2.93
CA ASP A 107 -27.20 -7.16 -2.57
C ASP A 107 -27.37 -6.35 -1.28
N ALA A 108 -26.37 -6.36 -0.39
CA ALA A 108 -26.31 -5.55 0.81
C ALA A 108 -26.48 -4.04 0.51
N LEU A 109 -25.88 -3.56 -0.59
CA LEU A 109 -25.94 -2.14 -0.97
C LEU A 109 -27.37 -1.68 -1.27
N SER A 110 -28.22 -2.58 -1.77
CA SER A 110 -29.62 -2.27 -2.06
C SER A 110 -30.53 -2.38 -0.83
N ALA A 111 -30.12 -3.15 0.18
CA ALA A 111 -30.86 -3.37 1.41
C ALA A 111 -30.63 -2.27 2.46
N ILE A 112 -29.48 -1.59 2.41
CA ILE A 112 -29.15 -0.50 3.34
C ILE A 112 -30.01 0.74 3.03
N PRO A 113 -30.65 1.36 4.05
CA PRO A 113 -31.39 2.61 3.86
C PRO A 113 -30.52 3.71 3.26
N SER A 114 -31.05 4.43 2.28
CA SER A 114 -30.33 5.51 1.57
C SER A 114 -29.84 6.63 2.51
N ALA A 115 -30.58 6.92 3.58
CA ALA A 115 -30.18 7.88 4.60
C ALA A 115 -28.93 7.41 5.38
N GLY A 116 -28.85 6.12 5.73
CA GLY A 116 -27.67 5.55 6.40
C GLY A 116 -26.46 5.54 5.49
N PHE A 117 -26.65 5.17 4.22
CA PHE A 117 -25.59 5.23 3.21
C PHE A 117 -25.05 6.67 3.03
N LEU A 118 -25.94 7.66 2.96
CA LEU A 118 -25.55 9.07 2.86
C LEU A 118 -24.76 9.55 4.08
N GLN A 119 -25.13 9.11 5.30
CA GLN A 119 -24.36 9.42 6.51
C GLN A 119 -22.94 8.85 6.45
N ILE A 120 -22.79 7.61 5.98
CA ILE A 120 -21.48 6.96 5.80
C ILE A 120 -20.65 7.75 4.79
N PHE A 121 -21.20 8.07 3.62
CA PHE A 121 -20.50 8.84 2.59
C PHE A 121 -20.12 10.25 3.05
N ALA A 122 -21.03 10.94 3.74
CA ALA A 122 -20.75 12.28 4.28
C ALA A 122 -19.66 12.24 5.34
N PHE A 123 -19.67 11.25 6.23
CA PHE A 123 -18.66 11.09 7.27
C PHE A 123 -17.29 10.71 6.69
N ILE A 124 -17.24 9.75 5.76
CA ILE A 124 -15.99 9.38 5.07
C ILE A 124 -15.45 10.57 4.27
N GLY A 125 -16.32 11.30 3.56
CA GLY A 125 -15.92 12.50 2.83
C GLY A 125 -15.38 13.59 3.75
N PHE A 126 -15.98 13.78 4.94
CA PHE A 126 -15.44 14.68 5.96
C PHE A 126 -14.06 14.22 6.45
N LEU A 127 -13.89 12.94 6.76
CA LEU A 127 -12.59 12.40 7.17
C LEU A 127 -11.53 12.56 6.08
N GLU A 128 -11.90 12.34 4.81
CA GLU A 128 -10.98 12.48 3.68
C GLU A 128 -10.53 13.93 3.46
N ILE A 129 -11.45 14.90 3.62
CA ILE A 129 -11.15 16.31 3.39
C ILE A 129 -10.40 16.92 4.58
N PHE A 130 -10.72 16.55 5.81
CA PHE A 130 -10.25 17.29 6.99
C PHE A 130 -9.26 16.52 7.87
N VAL A 131 -9.26 15.18 7.84
CA VAL A 131 -8.47 14.35 8.78
C VAL A 131 -7.36 13.58 8.06
N MET A 132 -7.68 12.92 6.94
CA MET A 132 -6.76 12.11 6.14
C MET A 132 -5.99 12.95 5.11
N GLN A 133 -5.67 14.19 5.45
CA GLN A 133 -4.75 15.00 4.67
C GLN A 133 -3.32 14.77 5.15
N ASP A 134 -2.41 14.70 4.18
CA ASP A 134 -0.98 14.78 4.43
C ASP A 134 -0.64 16.24 4.78
N VAL A 135 -0.50 16.53 6.07
CA VAL A 135 -0.09 17.84 6.54
C VAL A 135 1.41 17.97 6.30
N GLN A 136 1.79 18.86 5.38
CA GLN A 136 3.18 19.05 4.99
C GLN A 136 4.07 19.34 6.21
N GLY A 137 5.03 18.44 6.46
CA GLY A 137 6.03 18.58 7.52
C GLY A 137 5.73 17.83 8.82
N THR A 138 4.59 17.14 8.96
CA THR A 138 4.28 16.31 10.15
C THR A 138 4.26 14.81 9.92
N GLY A 139 4.13 14.35 8.67
CA GLY A 139 4.22 12.93 8.32
C GLY A 139 5.69 12.48 8.19
N GLU A 140 6.07 11.41 8.88
CA GLU A 140 7.40 10.77 8.74
C GLU A 140 7.55 10.10 7.36
N PHE A 141 6.42 9.78 6.70
CA PHE A 141 6.37 9.20 5.37
C PHE A 141 5.01 9.42 4.69
N VAL A 142 4.97 9.22 3.37
CA VAL A 142 3.76 9.32 2.55
C VAL A 142 2.65 8.39 3.07
N GLY A 143 1.53 8.98 3.48
CA GLY A 143 0.36 8.26 3.99
C GLY A 143 0.39 7.97 5.50
N ASP A 144 1.24 8.65 6.26
CA ASP A 144 1.18 8.69 7.72
C ASP A 144 0.05 9.62 8.19
N PHE A 145 -1.14 9.06 8.38
CA PHE A 145 -2.31 9.80 8.84
C PHE A 145 -2.38 9.96 10.37
N ARG A 146 -1.34 9.53 11.10
CA ARG A 146 -1.30 9.75 12.56
C ARG A 146 -1.18 11.23 12.86
N ASN A 147 -0.51 12.00 12.01
CA ASN A 147 -0.28 13.45 12.17
C ASN A 147 0.19 13.82 13.60
N GLY A 148 0.90 12.90 14.29
CA GLY A 148 1.33 13.05 15.68
C GLY A 148 0.24 12.91 16.76
N PHE A 149 -1.01 12.62 16.41
CA PHE A 149 -2.16 12.57 17.34
C PHE A 149 -2.37 11.20 18.00
N ILE A 150 -1.96 10.11 17.35
CA ILE A 150 -2.20 8.74 17.84
C ILE A 150 -0.91 7.93 17.67
N ASP A 151 -0.21 7.70 18.77
CA ASP A 151 0.93 6.79 18.81
C ASP A 151 0.52 5.46 19.46
N PHE A 152 0.38 4.42 18.63
CA PHE A 152 0.21 3.03 19.09
C PHE A 152 1.58 2.36 19.38
N GLY A 153 2.51 3.12 19.97
CA GLY A 153 3.89 2.69 20.21
C GLY A 153 4.75 2.58 18.94
N TRP A 154 4.33 3.22 17.85
CA TRP A 154 5.06 3.26 16.59
C TRP A 154 6.41 3.96 16.74
N ASP A 155 6.45 5.03 17.53
CA ASP A 155 7.66 5.84 17.73
C ASP A 155 8.72 5.11 18.58
N SER A 156 8.35 4.00 19.21
CA SER A 156 9.25 3.14 20.00
C SER A 156 9.95 2.05 19.17
N PHE A 157 9.54 1.82 17.93
CA PHE A 157 10.17 0.81 17.07
C PHE A 157 11.46 1.32 16.43
N ASP A 158 12.37 0.39 16.17
CA ASP A 158 13.55 0.63 15.34
C ASP A 158 13.18 0.87 13.87
N GLU A 159 14.03 1.62 13.16
CA GLU A 159 13.83 1.98 11.76
C GLU A 159 13.72 0.75 10.82
N GLU A 160 14.44 -0.33 11.12
CA GLU A 160 14.36 -1.57 10.34
C GLU A 160 12.99 -2.24 10.51
N THR A 161 12.48 -2.32 11.74
CA THR A 161 11.12 -2.82 12.00
C THR A 161 10.06 -1.94 11.35
N LYS A 162 10.18 -0.61 11.42
CA LYS A 162 9.25 0.31 10.74
C LYS A 162 9.21 0.02 9.23
N LEU A 163 10.38 -0.07 8.58
CA LEU A 163 10.46 -0.40 7.15
C LEU A 163 9.84 -1.76 6.82
N LYS A 164 10.13 -2.78 7.64
CA LYS A 164 9.55 -4.13 7.48
C LYS A 164 8.03 -4.11 7.62
N LYS A 165 7.49 -3.41 8.62
CA LYS A 165 6.04 -3.33 8.85
C LYS A 165 5.32 -2.57 7.74
N ARG A 166 5.92 -1.48 7.24
CA ARG A 166 5.42 -0.74 6.08
C ARG A 166 5.43 -1.61 4.81
N ALA A 167 6.46 -2.44 4.63
CA ALA A 167 6.51 -3.37 3.50
C ALA A 167 5.42 -4.43 3.63
N ILE A 168 5.18 -4.95 4.84
CA ILE A 168 4.08 -5.89 5.11
C ILE A 168 2.74 -5.24 4.78
N GLU A 169 2.48 -4.02 5.27
CA GLU A 169 1.25 -3.28 4.99
C GLU A 169 1.01 -3.14 3.48
N LEU A 170 2.02 -2.69 2.74
CA LEU A 170 1.91 -2.48 1.30
C LEU A 170 1.60 -3.78 0.56
N ASN A 171 2.28 -4.88 0.91
CA ASN A 171 2.09 -6.17 0.24
C ASN A 171 0.77 -6.84 0.62
N GLN A 172 0.30 -6.68 1.86
CA GLN A 172 -1.06 -7.08 2.26
C GLN A 172 -2.09 -6.27 1.48
N GLY A 173 -1.88 -4.96 1.30
CA GLY A 173 -2.70 -4.11 0.45
C GLY A 173 -2.76 -4.62 -1.00
N ARG A 174 -1.61 -4.90 -1.62
CA ARG A 174 -1.52 -5.45 -2.99
C ARG A 174 -2.26 -6.78 -3.14
N ALA A 175 -2.07 -7.70 -2.19
CA ALA A 175 -2.76 -8.99 -2.20
C ALA A 175 -4.28 -8.80 -1.99
N ALA A 176 -4.68 -7.92 -1.08
CA ALA A 176 -6.09 -7.64 -0.79
C ALA A 176 -6.80 -7.00 -1.99
N MET A 177 -6.14 -6.13 -2.76
CA MET A 177 -6.72 -5.58 -4.01
C MET A 177 -7.12 -6.70 -4.99
N MET A 178 -6.26 -7.69 -5.17
CA MET A 178 -6.57 -8.85 -6.02
C MET A 178 -7.64 -9.75 -5.39
N GLY A 179 -7.62 -9.89 -4.06
CA GLY A 179 -8.61 -10.67 -3.31
C GLY A 179 -10.02 -10.09 -3.42
N ILE A 180 -10.21 -8.79 -3.17
CA ILE A 180 -11.52 -8.15 -3.27
C ILE A 180 -12.02 -8.12 -4.71
N LEU A 181 -11.12 -7.90 -5.68
CA LEU A 181 -11.48 -7.98 -7.10
C LEU A 181 -12.01 -9.37 -7.46
N ALA A 182 -11.35 -10.43 -6.99
CA ALA A 182 -11.82 -11.79 -7.19
C ALA A 182 -13.21 -11.99 -6.56
N LEU A 183 -13.40 -11.60 -5.30
CA LEU A 183 -14.70 -11.74 -4.62
C LEU A 183 -15.82 -11.01 -5.38
N MET A 184 -15.59 -9.76 -5.78
CA MET A 184 -16.58 -8.97 -6.53
C MET A 184 -16.93 -9.57 -7.89
N VAL A 185 -15.92 -9.99 -8.66
CA VAL A 185 -16.13 -10.55 -10.01
C VAL A 185 -16.80 -11.92 -9.92
N HIS A 186 -16.36 -12.78 -9.02
CA HIS A 186 -16.91 -14.13 -8.88
C HIS A 186 -18.35 -14.13 -8.38
N GLU A 187 -18.72 -13.17 -7.52
CA GLU A 187 -20.10 -12.97 -7.11
C GLU A 187 -21.00 -12.63 -8.32
N LYS A 188 -20.57 -11.72 -9.20
CA LYS A 188 -21.32 -11.39 -10.43
C LYS A 188 -21.35 -12.50 -11.47
N LEU A 189 -20.34 -13.36 -11.50
CA LEU A 189 -20.32 -14.56 -12.34
C LEU A 189 -21.17 -15.71 -11.75
N GLY A 190 -21.66 -15.58 -10.51
CA GLY A 190 -22.44 -16.62 -9.84
C GLY A 190 -21.61 -17.83 -9.42
N VAL A 191 -20.28 -17.68 -9.30
CA VAL A 191 -19.37 -18.76 -8.88
C VAL A 191 -18.95 -18.49 -7.44
N SER A 192 -19.37 -19.35 -6.51
CA SER A 192 -18.95 -19.20 -5.11
C SER A 192 -17.49 -19.64 -4.94
N LEU A 193 -16.64 -18.72 -4.48
CA LEU A 193 -15.27 -19.01 -4.07
C LEU A 193 -15.17 -19.51 -2.62
N ILE A 194 -16.21 -19.24 -1.82
CA ILE A 194 -16.23 -19.53 -0.40
C ILE A 194 -17.17 -20.73 -0.20
N PRO A 195 -16.75 -21.79 0.51
CA PRO A 195 -17.63 -22.89 0.83
C PRO A 195 -18.85 -22.37 1.61
N GLU A 196 -20.04 -22.82 1.23
CA GLU A 196 -21.26 -22.54 1.99
C GLU A 196 -21.11 -23.15 3.39
N LEU A 197 -21.31 -22.33 4.42
CA LEU A 197 -21.27 -22.73 5.84
C LEU A 197 -22.64 -23.23 6.30
#